data_AF-A0A3B4XCT5-F1
#
_entry.id   AF-A0A3B4XCT5-F1
#
_cell.length_a   1.000
_cell.length_b   1.000
_cell.length_c   1.000
_cell.angle_alpha   90.00
_cell.angle_beta   90.00
_cell.angle_gamma   90.00
#
_symmetry.space_group_name_H-M   'P 1'
#
loop_
_entity.id
_entity.type
_entity.pdbx_description
1 polymer ?
#
loop_
_entity_poly.entity_id
_entity_poly.type
_entity_poly.pdbx_seq_one_letter_code
_entity_poly.pdbx_strand_id
1 'polypeptide(L)'
;MVTVTVMEDRGWPFLRVSWEPPHKADTRSGWITLIYELRVKLEGEDDWEMHLAGQQKMFNVFSLRSGGRYHIQVRCKPDHGFWSEWSSTSEIKVPDCKISTNNYLQYTTLHSYAITCILYKVY
;
A
#
# COMPACT_ATOMS: atom_id res chain seq x y z
N MET A 1 -12.28 11.65 7.44
CA MET A 1 -11.64 10.63 8.31
C MET A 1 -10.70 9.77 7.46
N VAL A 2 -9.60 9.24 8.01
CA VAL A 2 -8.71 8.28 7.31
C VAL A 2 -9.02 6.87 7.80
N THR A 3 -9.20 5.95 6.87
CA THR A 3 -9.50 4.54 7.12
C THR A 3 -8.43 3.68 6.47
N VAL A 4 -7.90 2.70 7.20
CA VAL A 4 -6.86 1.79 6.70
C VAL A 4 -7.31 0.36 6.91
N THR A 5 -7.23 -0.46 5.86
CA THR A 5 -7.59 -1.88 5.91
C THR A 5 -6.53 -2.73 5.21
N VAL A 6 -6.17 -3.87 5.83
CA VAL A 6 -5.37 -4.90 5.15
C VAL A 6 -6.29 -5.66 4.19
N MET A 7 -5.88 -5.75 2.95
CA MET A 7 -6.56 -6.48 1.88
C MET A 7 -5.60 -7.52 1.29
N GLU A 8 -6.14 -8.47 0.55
CA GLU A 8 -5.36 -9.49 -0.16
C GLU A 8 -5.83 -9.58 -1.61
N ASP A 9 -4.90 -9.49 -2.57
CA ASP A 9 -5.17 -9.77 -3.98
C ASP A 9 -4.20 -10.85 -4.46
N ARG A 10 -4.75 -11.94 -5.02
CA ARG A 10 -3.97 -13.04 -5.62
C ARG A 10 -2.84 -13.58 -4.71
N GLY A 11 -3.09 -13.65 -3.41
CA GLY A 11 -2.14 -14.17 -2.42
C GLY A 11 -1.14 -13.14 -1.87
N TRP A 12 -1.22 -11.87 -2.31
CA TRP A 12 -0.34 -10.80 -1.84
C TRP A 12 -1.12 -9.78 -0.99
N PRO A 13 -0.70 -9.53 0.27
CA PRO A 13 -1.35 -8.54 1.10
C PRO A 13 -0.95 -7.12 0.67
N PHE A 14 -1.92 -6.20 0.74
CA PHE A 14 -1.71 -4.77 0.51
C PHE A 14 -2.56 -3.93 1.48
N LEU A 15 -2.10 -2.73 1.81
CA LEU A 15 -2.89 -1.80 2.63
C LEU A 15 -3.73 -0.94 1.70
N ARG A 16 -5.03 -0.96 1.91
CA ARG A 16 -5.94 0.03 1.30
C ARG A 16 -6.14 1.16 2.30
N VAL A 17 -5.66 2.34 1.93
CA VAL A 17 -5.90 3.59 2.65
C VAL A 17 -6.99 4.34 1.92
N SER A 18 -8.05 4.75 2.61
CA SER A 18 -9.10 5.61 2.06
C SER A 18 -9.40 6.77 2.97
N TRP A 19 -9.89 7.86 2.40
CA TRP A 19 -10.20 9.07 3.15
C TRP A 19 -11.37 9.84 2.58
N GLU A 20 -11.96 10.66 3.44
CA GLU A 20 -13.03 11.59 3.08
C GLU A 20 -12.51 13.02 3.02
N PRO A 21 -13.03 13.85 2.09
CA PRO A 21 -12.73 15.27 2.08
C PRO A 21 -13.18 15.93 3.40
N PRO A 22 -12.53 17.02 3.84
CA PRO A 22 -12.99 17.79 4.99
C PRO A 22 -14.45 18.24 4.82
N HIS A 23 -15.28 18.14 5.85
CA HIS A 23 -16.72 18.48 5.77
C HIS A 23 -16.99 19.91 5.28
N LYS A 24 -16.07 20.85 5.51
CA LYS A 24 -16.18 22.25 5.06
C LYS A 24 -15.80 22.45 3.59
N ALA A 25 -15.17 21.47 2.95
CA ALA A 25 -14.76 21.56 1.55
C ALA A 25 -15.90 21.09 0.64
N ASP A 26 -16.50 22.01 -0.10
CA ASP A 26 -17.54 21.68 -1.08
C ASP A 26 -16.93 21.09 -2.37
N THR A 27 -16.46 19.85 -2.24
CA THR A 27 -15.92 19.07 -3.37
C THR A 27 -17.02 18.44 -4.23
N ARG A 28 -18.29 18.52 -3.80
CA ARG A 28 -19.42 17.89 -4.51
C ARG A 28 -19.99 18.80 -5.61
N SER A 29 -20.06 20.10 -5.36
CA SER A 29 -20.49 21.07 -6.37
C SER A 29 -19.42 21.37 -7.43
N GLY A 30 -18.16 21.00 -7.14
CA GLY A 30 -17.00 21.33 -7.98
C GLY A 30 -16.41 22.71 -7.70
N TRP A 31 -16.86 23.41 -6.65
CA TRP A 31 -16.31 24.71 -6.25
C TRP A 31 -14.82 24.64 -5.90
N ILE A 32 -14.38 23.52 -5.32
CA ILE A 32 -12.98 23.30 -4.94
C ILE A 32 -12.49 21.92 -5.35
N THR A 33 -11.31 21.90 -5.97
CA THR A 33 -10.56 20.68 -6.26
C THR A 33 -9.50 20.45 -5.19
N LEU A 34 -9.48 19.26 -4.60
CA LEU A 34 -8.47 18.86 -3.62
C LEU A 34 -7.48 17.86 -4.20
N ILE A 35 -6.20 18.11 -3.93
CA ILE A 35 -5.09 17.20 -4.18
C ILE A 35 -4.65 16.62 -2.83
N TYR A 36 -4.42 15.32 -2.79
CA TYR A 36 -4.06 14.57 -1.60
C TYR A 36 -2.62 14.05 -1.68
N GLU A 37 -2.00 14.01 -0.51
CA GLU A 37 -0.71 13.39 -0.30
C GLU A 37 -0.78 12.50 0.95
N LEU A 38 -0.19 11.33 0.84
CA LEU A 38 -0.12 10.28 1.83
C LEU A 38 1.33 10.17 2.28
N ARG A 39 1.54 9.93 3.58
CA ARG A 39 2.81 9.45 4.10
C ARG A 39 2.62 8.17 4.89
N VAL A 40 3.52 7.22 4.67
CA VAL A 40 3.52 5.90 5.30
C VAL A 40 4.87 5.66 5.94
N LYS A 41 4.88 5.06 7.12
CA LYS A 41 6.10 4.73 7.84
C LYS A 41 5.93 3.40 8.55
N LEU A 42 6.89 2.50 8.37
CA LEU A 42 6.98 1.30 9.18
C LEU A 42 7.56 1.68 10.56
N GLU A 43 7.01 1.09 11.61
CA GLU A 43 7.57 1.22 12.95
C GLU A 43 9.03 0.74 12.99
N GLY A 44 9.90 1.58 13.55
CA GLY A 44 11.34 1.33 13.63
C GLY A 44 12.15 1.83 12.43
N GLU A 45 11.52 2.26 11.34
CA GLU A 45 12.18 3.08 10.32
C GLU A 45 12.25 4.55 10.81
N ASP A 46 13.17 5.34 10.25
CA ASP A 46 13.30 6.76 10.61
C ASP A 46 12.53 7.67 9.65
N ASP A 47 12.56 7.34 8.37
CA ASP A 47 11.98 8.16 7.30
C ASP A 47 10.53 7.80 6.97
N TRP A 48 9.82 8.77 6.40
CA TRP A 48 8.46 8.59 5.86
C TRP A 48 8.54 8.35 4.35
N GLU A 49 7.82 7.34 3.86
CA GLU A 49 7.55 7.15 2.43
C GLU A 49 6.40 8.07 2.01
N MET A 50 6.65 8.91 1.00
CA MET A 50 5.73 9.96 0.56
C MET A 50 5.07 9.60 -0.77
N HIS A 51 3.75 9.74 -0.85
CA HIS A 51 2.96 9.40 -2.04
C HIS A 51 1.96 10.49 -2.41
N LEU A 52 2.07 11.03 -3.62
CA LEU A 52 1.06 11.90 -4.21
C LEU A 52 -0.11 11.07 -4.74
N ALA A 53 -1.30 11.27 -4.19
CA ALA A 53 -2.52 10.56 -4.57
C ALA A 53 -3.40 11.36 -5.57
N GLY A 54 -3.02 12.60 -5.90
CA GLY A 54 -3.81 13.44 -6.80
C GLY A 54 -5.20 13.70 -6.21
N GLN A 55 -6.26 13.61 -7.02
CA GLN A 55 -7.64 13.76 -6.57
C GLN A 55 -8.26 12.46 -6.04
N GLN A 56 -7.50 11.36 -6.00
CA GLN A 56 -8.01 10.07 -5.55
C GLN A 56 -8.37 10.14 -4.06
N LYS A 57 -9.36 9.35 -3.65
CA LYS A 57 -9.82 9.21 -2.26
C LYS A 57 -9.42 7.88 -1.63
N MET A 58 -8.62 7.11 -2.37
CA MET A 58 -8.07 5.83 -1.95
C MET A 58 -6.69 5.63 -2.57
N PHE A 59 -5.83 4.90 -1.86
CA PHE A 59 -4.49 4.53 -2.30
C PHE A 59 -4.16 3.14 -1.78
N ASN A 60 -3.51 2.32 -2.62
CA ASN A 60 -3.07 0.98 -2.22
C ASN A 60 -1.55 1.01 -2.01
N VAL A 61 -1.09 0.59 -0.83
CA VAL A 61 0.32 0.45 -0.49
C VAL A 61 0.68 -1.03 -0.55
N PHE A 62 1.70 -1.35 -1.34
CA PHE A 62 2.17 -2.72 -1.59
C PHE A 62 3.48 -3.00 -0.84
N SER A 63 4.03 -4.21 -1.02
CA SER A 63 5.34 -4.60 -0.46
C SER A 63 5.41 -4.51 1.07
N LEU A 64 4.31 -4.87 1.73
CA LEU A 64 4.22 -4.83 3.19
C LEU A 64 5.16 -5.84 3.84
N ARG A 65 5.77 -5.43 4.97
CA ARG A 65 6.55 -6.34 5.81
C ARG A 65 5.60 -7.15 6.69
N SER A 66 5.77 -8.46 6.65
CA SER A 66 5.10 -9.42 7.54
C SER A 66 5.25 -8.99 9.01
N GLY A 67 4.14 -8.93 9.75
CA GLY A 67 4.15 -8.55 11.17
C GLY A 67 4.41 -7.06 11.43
N GLY A 68 4.66 -6.26 10.39
CA GLY A 68 4.99 -4.85 10.49
C GLY A 68 3.82 -4.01 10.98
N ARG A 69 4.10 -3.03 11.84
CA ARG A 69 3.15 -1.98 12.23
C ARG A 69 3.42 -0.73 11.41
N TYR A 70 2.39 -0.22 10.76
CA TYR A 70 2.48 0.93 9.86
C TYR A 70 1.73 2.11 10.45
N HIS A 71 2.35 3.29 10.33
CA HIS A 71 1.75 4.58 10.61
C HIS A 71 1.42 5.28 9.29
N ILE A 72 0.20 5.82 9.22
CA ILE A 72 -0.34 6.42 8.01
C ILE A 72 -0.94 7.78 8.35
N GLN A 73 -0.60 8.79 7.54
CA GLN A 73 -1.22 10.10 7.60
C GLN A 73 -1.51 10.61 6.19
N VAL A 74 -2.57 11.41 6.08
CA VAL A 74 -3.00 12.03 4.83
C VAL A 74 -3.13 13.53 5.06
N ARG A 75 -2.73 14.32 4.07
CA ARG A 75 -3.02 15.75 4.01
C ARG A 75 -3.58 16.11 2.66
N CYS A 76 -4.18 17.29 2.57
CA CYS A 76 -4.71 17.79 1.31
C CYS A 76 -4.37 19.25 1.10
N LYS A 77 -4.41 19.69 -0.15
CA LYS A 77 -4.41 21.10 -0.52
C LYS A 77 -5.40 21.36 -1.65
N PRO A 78 -5.87 22.60 -1.82
CA PRO A 78 -6.47 23.01 -3.08
C PRO A 78 -5.48 22.86 -4.25
N ASP A 79 -5.99 22.76 -5.47
CA ASP A 79 -5.17 22.83 -6.69
C ASP A 79 -4.19 24.01 -6.67
N HIS A 80 -4.68 25.17 -6.23
CA HIS A 80 -3.92 26.39 -5.98
C HIS A 80 -4.00 26.76 -4.50
N GLY A 81 -2.91 26.52 -3.77
CA GLY A 81 -2.85 26.83 -2.33
C GLY A 81 -1.78 26.02 -1.61
N PHE A 82 -1.87 26.05 -0.28
CA PHE A 82 -0.92 25.39 0.62
C PHE A 82 -1.46 24.05 1.13
N TRP A 83 -0.52 23.17 1.50
CA TRP A 83 -0.83 21.94 2.21
C TRP A 83 -1.47 22.21 3.56
N SER A 84 -2.50 21.42 3.89
CA SER A 84 -3.00 21.33 5.24
C SER A 84 -1.96 20.69 6.17
N GLU A 85 -2.23 20.80 7.46
CA GLU A 85 -1.64 19.89 8.44
C GLU A 85 -1.95 18.43 8.08
N TRP A 86 -1.10 17.54 8.56
CA TRP A 86 -1.33 16.10 8.48
C TRP A 86 -2.54 15.69 9.33
N SER A 87 -3.27 14.68 8.87
CA SER A 87 -4.31 14.04 9.68
C SER A 87 -3.71 13.46 10.97
N SER A 88 -4.60 13.13 11.92
CA SER A 88 -4.23 12.18 12.98
C SER A 88 -3.66 10.90 12.38
N THR A 89 -2.71 10.29 13.10
CA THR A 89 -2.04 9.07 12.69
C THR A 89 -3.00 7.89 12.79
N SER A 90 -3.19 7.18 11.67
CA SER A 90 -3.81 5.85 11.65
C SER A 90 -2.72 4.80 11.76
N GLU A 91 -2.91 3.80 12.63
CA GLU A 91 -1.99 2.69 12.81
C GLU A 91 -2.66 1.38 12.40
N ILE A 92 -1.91 0.51 11.72
CA ILE A 92 -2.37 -0.84 11.40
C ILE A 92 -1.22 -1.85 11.51
N LYS A 93 -1.52 -3.01 12.10
CA LYS A 93 -0.59 -4.14 12.13
C LYS A 93 -0.91 -5.09 10.98
N VAL A 94 0.09 -5.35 10.14
CA VAL A 94 0.00 -6.38 9.10
C VAL A 94 0.15 -7.75 9.77
N PRO A 95 -0.71 -8.73 9.46
CA PRO A 95 -0.57 -10.08 9.97
C PRO A 95 0.81 -10.67 9.63
N ASP A 96 1.28 -11.59 10.47
CA ASP A 96 2.46 -12.37 10.12
C ASP A 96 2.13 -13.29 8.93
N CYS A 97 2.82 -13.08 7.81
CA CYS A 97 2.85 -14.03 6.71
C CYS A 97 3.52 -15.30 7.23
N LYS A 98 2.72 -16.27 7.66
CA LYS A 98 3.18 -17.65 7.82
C LYS A 98 3.46 -18.16 6.42
N ILE A 99 4.71 -18.01 5.96
CA ILE A 99 5.18 -18.66 4.74
C ILE A 99 4.98 -20.16 4.96
N SER A 100 3.92 -20.73 4.38
CA SER A 100 3.87 -22.18 4.22
C SER A 100 4.96 -22.50 3.20
N THR A 101 6.01 -23.17 3.66
CA THR A 101 7.20 -23.58 2.91
C THR A 101 6.89 -24.51 1.72
N ASN A 102 5.63 -24.74 1.37
CA ASN A 102 5.21 -25.71 0.37
C ASN A 102 5.24 -25.20 -1.07
N ASN A 103 5.37 -23.90 -1.33
CA ASN A 103 5.33 -23.37 -2.71
C ASN A 103 6.73 -23.07 -3.28
N TYR A 104 7.69 -22.60 -2.48
CA TYR A 104 9.06 -22.32 -2.96
C TYR A 104 9.79 -23.57 -3.45
N LEU A 105 9.65 -24.69 -2.74
CA LEU A 105 10.24 -25.97 -3.14
C LEU A 105 9.61 -26.55 -4.43
N GLN A 106 8.33 -26.27 -4.68
CA GLN A 106 7.63 -26.67 -5.91
C GLN A 106 8.13 -25.87 -7.13
N TYR A 107 8.33 -24.55 -6.98
CA TYR A 107 8.87 -23.74 -8.08
C TYR A 107 10.32 -24.10 -8.42
N THR A 108 11.16 -24.38 -7.43
CA THR A 108 12.54 -24.82 -7.68
C THR A 108 12.58 -26.20 -8.32
N THR A 109 11.74 -27.14 -7.89
CA THR A 109 11.68 -28.47 -8.50
C THR A 109 11.16 -28.40 -9.94
N LEU A 110 10.11 -27.63 -10.23
CA LEU A 110 9.60 -27.43 -11.59
C LEU A 110 10.65 -26.83 -12.53
N HIS A 111 11.40 -25.81 -12.08
CA HIS A 111 12.50 -25.24 -12.87
C HIS A 111 13.61 -26.24 -13.13
N SER A 112 14.03 -27.03 -12.11
CA SER A 112 15.06 -28.05 -12.32
C SER A 112 14.61 -29.14 -13.28
N TYR A 113 13.37 -29.63 -13.18
CA TYR A 113 12.82 -30.64 -14.10
C TYR A 113 12.74 -30.11 -15.54
N ALA A 114 12.33 -28.85 -15.73
CA ALA A 114 12.30 -28.24 -17.06
C ALA A 114 13.71 -28.18 -17.69
N ILE A 115 14.72 -27.78 -16.91
CA ILE A 115 16.12 -27.74 -17.37
C ILE A 115 16.63 -29.15 -17.71
N THR A 116 16.37 -30.15 -16.87
CA THR A 116 16.75 -31.55 -17.15
C THR A 116 16.07 -32.08 -18.41
N CYS A 117 14.77 -31.84 -18.58
CA CYS A 117 14.04 -32.27 -19.78
C CYS A 117 14.55 -31.62 -21.07
N ILE A 118 15.00 -30.36 -21.01
CA ILE A 118 15.59 -29.67 -22.16
C ILE A 118 16.95 -30.30 -22.50
N LEU A 119 17.79 -30.59 -21.49
CA LEU A 119 19.10 -31.22 -21.70
C LEU A 119 18.96 -32.64 -22.29
N TYR A 120 18.02 -33.45 -21.82
CA TYR A 120 17.81 -34.80 -22.37
C TYR A 120 17.20 -34.83 -23.79
N LYS A 121 16.62 -33.74 -24.28
CA LYS A 121 16.09 -33.64 -25.65
C LYS A 121 17.12 -33.20 -26.69
N VAL A 122 18.34 -32.85 -26.26
CA VAL A 122 19.43 -32.36 -27.10
C VAL A 122 20.55 -33.40 -27.27
N TYR A 123 20.41 -34.58 -26.66
CA TYR A 123 21.26 -35.76 -26.88
C TYR A 123 20.49 -36.89 -27.58
#